data_AF-A0A2N4T2G9-F1
#
_entry.id   AF-A0A2N4T2G9-F1
#
_cell.length_a   1.000
_cell.length_b   1.000
_cell.length_c   1.000
_cell.angle_alpha   90.00
_cell.angle_beta   90.00
_cell.angle_gamma   90.00
#
_symmetry.space_group_name_H-M   'P 1'
#
loop_
_entity.id
_entity.type
_entity.pdbx_description
1 polymer ?
#
loop_
_entity_poly.entity_id
_entity_poly.type
_entity_poly.pdbx_seq_one_letter_code
_entity_poly.pdbx_strand_id
1 'polypeptide(L)'
;MRRSRRAGRVGSSRPHDPEVLVTRSPAPPPGFPAHPARPGPVRRGAAVPAPAVPGPALPGPAVPAPVRSGPVGPGPARMPRRRPGAAGDAVPAAGLPRPEEVHVLVLGLDGITAAAAVHLLRCGVLSLNVNDPGPVTETDLGTGAYSRGDLGRPREAALRGRLRAQDPRCAPVSGPELFPGPLLPGCLVLRGGVHDAGGRALRPDPGDVAAPEHPLLSVHAMPGAVVRWPVVAWAHRPCPDCLRATLAAVPRARAGRREQVLAAWARPAFGAAVAARLAAEALAVALPSLDGGLPLPGGGGPGRAEVLRPPFPAGSEPLAIDRRSCLCGLGQDLPGDRG
;
A
#
# COMPACT_ATOMS: atom_id res chain seq x y z
N MET A 1 33.15 -54.58 36.18
CA MET A 1 34.09 -55.26 35.25
C MET A 1 34.33 -54.33 34.06
N ARG A 2 35.34 -53.45 34.06
CA ARG A 2 36.74 -53.61 33.60
C ARG A 2 36.89 -54.21 32.19
N ARG A 3 37.28 -53.35 31.22
CA ARG A 3 38.32 -53.46 30.16
C ARG A 3 37.98 -52.41 29.09
N SER A 4 38.65 -51.26 28.95
CA SER A 4 40.06 -50.98 28.63
C SER A 4 40.51 -51.55 27.27
N ARG A 5 40.54 -50.68 26.25
CA ARG A 5 41.48 -50.73 25.11
C ARG A 5 41.92 -49.30 24.74
N ARG A 6 43.20 -49.04 25.03
CA ARG A 6 44.15 -48.17 24.32
C ARG A 6 44.15 -48.49 22.81
N ALA A 7 44.70 -47.74 21.85
CA ALA A 7 45.31 -46.42 21.68
C ALA A 7 45.70 -46.40 20.18
N GLY A 8 45.72 -45.23 19.52
CA GLY A 8 46.20 -45.12 18.14
C GLY A 8 46.36 -43.69 17.63
N ARG A 9 47.58 -43.16 17.76
CA ARG A 9 48.24 -42.06 17.00
C ARG A 9 47.76 -41.95 15.52
N VAL A 10 47.71 -40.80 14.85
CA VAL A 10 48.80 -39.94 14.28
C VAL A 10 48.15 -38.71 13.59
N GLY A 11 48.84 -37.55 13.56
CA GLY A 11 48.78 -36.55 12.47
C GLY A 11 48.15 -35.20 12.84
N SER A 12 48.86 -34.22 13.42
CA SER A 12 49.75 -33.23 12.79
C SER A 12 49.18 -32.44 11.59
N SER A 13 48.80 -31.18 11.89
CA SER A 13 49.13 -29.94 11.15
C SER A 13 48.62 -29.75 9.72
N ARG A 14 47.69 -28.80 9.52
CA ARG A 14 47.92 -27.43 8.99
C ARG A 14 46.60 -26.64 8.83
N PRO A 15 46.63 -25.30 8.95
CA PRO A 15 45.48 -24.44 8.71
C PRO A 15 45.25 -24.22 7.21
N HIS A 16 43.99 -24.27 6.77
CA HIS A 16 43.59 -23.83 5.44
C HIS A 16 43.35 -22.32 5.45
N ASP A 17 44.24 -21.59 4.81
CA ASP A 17 43.94 -20.29 4.21
C ASP A 17 42.94 -20.49 3.06
N PRO A 18 41.84 -19.71 2.99
CA PRO A 18 41.07 -19.61 1.76
C PRO A 18 41.75 -18.62 0.80
N GLU A 19 42.38 -19.16 -0.25
CA GLU A 19 42.77 -18.39 -1.43
C GLU A 19 41.54 -17.71 -2.04
N VAL A 20 41.64 -16.38 -2.14
CA VAL A 20 40.72 -15.50 -2.86
C VAL A 20 40.85 -15.80 -4.34
N LEU A 21 39.88 -16.53 -4.91
CA LEU A 21 39.76 -16.72 -6.35
C LEU A 21 39.26 -15.41 -6.99
N VAL A 22 40.20 -14.53 -7.35
CA VAL A 22 39.94 -13.38 -8.23
C VAL A 22 39.77 -13.92 -9.65
N THR A 23 38.53 -14.17 -10.07
CA THR A 23 38.20 -14.40 -11.47
C THR A 23 38.39 -13.10 -12.24
N ARG A 24 39.54 -12.96 -12.91
CA ARG A 24 39.79 -11.91 -13.90
C ARG A 24 38.89 -12.18 -15.12
N SER A 25 37.94 -11.29 -15.37
CA SER A 25 37.20 -11.23 -16.63
C SER A 25 38.17 -11.08 -17.82
N PRO A 26 38.00 -11.84 -18.91
CA PRO A 26 38.79 -11.64 -20.12
C PRO A 26 38.40 -10.31 -20.78
N ALA A 27 39.43 -9.55 -21.18
CA ALA A 27 39.28 -8.32 -21.94
C ALA A 27 38.57 -8.57 -23.29
N PRO A 28 37.72 -7.64 -23.77
CA PRO A 28 37.10 -7.76 -25.08
C PRO A 28 38.15 -7.61 -26.20
N PRO A 29 38.02 -8.36 -27.31
CA PRO A 29 38.92 -8.24 -28.45
C PRO A 29 38.74 -6.89 -29.17
N PRO A 30 39.79 -6.33 -29.78
CA PRO A 30 39.71 -5.07 -30.50
C PRO A 30 39.06 -5.24 -31.88
N GLY A 31 38.11 -4.34 -32.17
CA GLY A 31 37.91 -3.71 -33.48
C GLY A 31 37.55 -4.59 -34.68
N PHE A 32 36.25 -4.71 -34.96
CA PHE A 32 35.77 -4.90 -36.35
C PHE A 32 35.15 -3.59 -36.85
N PRO A 33 35.49 -3.13 -38.07
CA PRO A 33 34.89 -1.93 -38.64
C PRO A 33 33.41 -2.17 -38.94
N ALA A 34 32.57 -1.21 -38.52
CA ALA A 34 31.14 -1.22 -38.77
C ALA A 34 30.87 -1.14 -40.29
N HIS A 35 30.20 -2.16 -40.83
CA HIS A 35 29.58 -2.06 -42.14
C HIS A 35 28.37 -1.11 -42.08
N PRO A 36 28.20 -0.20 -43.06
CA PRO A 36 27.02 0.66 -43.11
C PRO A 36 25.77 -0.19 -43.35
N ALA A 37 24.78 -0.02 -42.48
CA ALA A 37 23.47 -0.64 -42.59
C ALA A 37 22.81 -0.24 -43.91
N ARG A 38 22.44 -1.22 -44.74
CA ARG A 38 21.61 -1.00 -45.93
C ARG A 38 20.20 -0.58 -45.48
N PRO A 39 19.65 0.55 -45.96
CA PRO A 39 18.25 0.90 -45.72
C PRO A 39 17.32 -0.15 -46.36
N GLY A 40 16.44 -0.74 -45.55
CA GLY A 40 15.39 -1.62 -46.04
C GLY A 40 14.31 -0.85 -46.82
N PRO A 41 13.57 -1.52 -47.72
CA PRO A 41 12.56 -0.89 -48.55
C PRO A 41 11.37 -0.37 -47.72
N VAL A 42 11.10 0.93 -47.83
CA VAL A 42 9.92 1.57 -47.26
C VAL A 42 8.67 1.15 -48.05
N ARG A 43 7.83 0.31 -47.45
CA ARG A 43 6.48 0.05 -47.99
C ARG A 43 5.57 1.24 -47.65
N ARG A 44 5.22 2.03 -48.66
CA ARG A 44 4.11 3.00 -48.57
C ARG A 44 2.79 2.23 -48.53
N GLY A 45 2.17 2.16 -47.35
CA GLY A 45 0.80 1.69 -47.22
C GLY A 45 -0.17 2.71 -47.82
N ALA A 46 -1.03 2.27 -48.73
CA ALA A 46 -2.10 3.08 -49.28
C ALA A 46 -3.08 3.49 -48.17
N ALA A 47 -3.31 4.79 -48.04
CA ALA A 47 -4.35 5.33 -47.16
C ALA A 47 -5.72 5.05 -47.80
N VAL A 48 -6.51 4.19 -47.17
CA VAL A 48 -7.92 4.00 -47.50
C VAL A 48 -8.71 5.12 -46.79
N PRO A 49 -9.43 5.99 -47.52
CA PRO A 49 -10.28 7.00 -46.88
C PRO A 49 -11.46 6.32 -46.18
N ALA A 50 -11.66 6.66 -44.91
CA ALA A 50 -12.82 6.21 -44.14
C ALA A 50 -14.10 6.90 -44.65
N PRO A 51 -15.25 6.20 -44.69
CA PRO A 51 -16.53 6.82 -45.04
C PRO A 51 -16.98 7.80 -43.94
N ALA A 52 -17.37 9.00 -44.35
CA ALA A 52 -17.97 10.00 -43.48
C ALA A 52 -19.39 9.58 -43.09
N VAL A 53 -19.62 9.37 -41.80
CA VAL A 53 -20.97 9.12 -41.24
C VAL A 53 -21.53 10.46 -40.74
N PRO A 54 -22.68 10.93 -41.26
CA PRO A 54 -23.36 12.10 -40.70
C PRO A 54 -23.92 11.76 -39.31
N GLY A 55 -23.46 12.48 -38.29
CA GLY A 55 -24.01 12.39 -36.93
C GLY A 55 -25.38 13.08 -36.83
N PRO A 56 -26.28 12.60 -35.95
CA PRO A 56 -27.61 13.18 -35.78
C PRO A 56 -27.55 14.55 -35.07
N ALA A 57 -28.45 15.44 -35.48
CA ALA A 57 -28.67 16.74 -34.85
C ALA A 57 -29.25 16.57 -33.44
N LEU A 58 -28.57 17.13 -32.44
CA LEU A 58 -29.08 17.18 -31.06
C LEU A 58 -30.09 18.34 -30.91
N PRO A 59 -31.28 18.12 -30.31
CA PRO A 59 -32.17 19.19 -29.89
C PRO A 59 -31.53 20.00 -28.76
N GLY A 60 -31.58 21.33 -28.85
CA GLY A 60 -31.07 22.23 -27.83
C GLY A 60 -31.84 22.15 -26.50
N PRO A 61 -31.21 22.54 -25.37
CA PRO A 61 -31.84 22.49 -24.06
C PRO A 61 -32.93 23.56 -23.93
N ALA A 62 -34.12 23.13 -23.49
CA ALA A 62 -35.15 24.03 -23.00
C ALA A 62 -34.72 24.63 -21.66
N VAL A 63 -34.63 25.95 -21.59
CA VAL A 63 -34.32 26.71 -20.37
C VAL A 63 -35.61 26.87 -19.55
N PRO A 64 -35.69 26.36 -18.31
CA PRO A 64 -36.81 26.68 -17.43
C PRO A 64 -36.62 28.07 -16.81
N ALA A 65 -37.71 28.84 -16.77
CA ALA A 65 -37.78 30.18 -16.19
C ALA A 65 -37.51 30.19 -14.66
N PRO A 66 -36.99 31.30 -14.10
CA PRO A 66 -36.69 31.39 -12.68
C PRO A 66 -37.95 31.50 -11.84
N VAL A 67 -38.11 30.58 -10.88
CA VAL A 67 -39.11 30.68 -9.81
C VAL A 67 -38.60 31.67 -8.76
N ARG A 68 -39.33 32.77 -8.56
CA ARG A 68 -39.15 33.68 -7.41
C ARG A 68 -39.83 33.06 -6.19
N SER A 69 -39.07 32.87 -5.12
CA SER A 69 -39.60 32.61 -3.77
C SER A 69 -38.99 33.64 -2.82
N GLY A 70 -39.85 34.40 -2.16
CA GLY A 70 -39.52 35.60 -1.39
C GLY A 70 -38.87 35.36 -0.02
N PRO A 71 -38.64 36.44 0.75
CA PRO A 71 -37.88 36.40 1.99
C PRO A 71 -38.73 35.83 3.14
N VAL A 72 -38.24 34.78 3.78
CA VAL A 72 -38.74 34.31 5.08
C VAL A 72 -37.99 35.09 6.17
N GLY A 73 -38.72 35.86 6.96
CA GLY A 73 -38.17 36.69 8.04
C GLY A 73 -37.60 35.90 9.22
N PRO A 74 -36.68 36.48 10.00
CA PRO A 74 -36.05 35.82 11.13
C PRO A 74 -36.99 35.75 12.35
N GLY A 75 -37.30 34.53 12.79
CA GLY A 75 -37.94 34.28 14.08
C GLY A 75 -36.97 34.54 15.25
N PRO A 76 -37.46 34.96 16.42
CA PRO A 76 -36.63 35.40 17.53
C PRO A 76 -35.82 34.25 18.15
N ALA A 77 -34.55 34.55 18.42
CA ALA A 77 -33.60 33.69 19.09
C ALA A 77 -34.09 33.28 20.49
N ARG A 78 -34.39 31.98 20.68
CA ARG A 78 -34.48 31.37 22.00
C ARG A 78 -33.07 31.17 22.55
N MET A 79 -32.69 31.98 23.52
CA MET A 79 -31.50 31.72 24.33
C MET A 79 -31.68 30.41 25.13
N PRO A 80 -30.70 29.50 25.12
CA PRO A 80 -30.66 28.42 26.10
C PRO A 80 -30.28 29.00 27.46
N ARG A 81 -31.19 28.85 28.44
CA ARG A 81 -30.91 29.11 29.85
C ARG A 81 -29.74 28.22 30.30
N ARG A 82 -28.56 28.81 30.54
CA ARG A 82 -27.48 28.18 31.30
C ARG A 82 -28.00 27.91 32.72
N ARG A 83 -28.05 26.64 33.12
CA ARG A 83 -28.05 26.26 34.54
C ARG A 83 -26.64 26.46 35.08
N PRO A 84 -26.43 27.25 36.15
CA PRO A 84 -25.19 27.26 36.89
C PRO A 84 -25.23 26.12 37.92
N GLY A 85 -24.24 25.22 37.89
CA GLY A 85 -24.02 24.27 38.97
C GLY A 85 -23.80 22.83 38.51
N ALA A 86 -22.56 22.51 38.13
CA ALA A 86 -21.91 21.23 38.43
C ALA A 86 -20.44 21.38 38.00
N ALA A 87 -19.58 21.78 38.93
CA ALA A 87 -18.16 21.46 38.85
C ALA A 87 -18.04 19.96 39.10
N GLY A 88 -18.10 19.20 38.02
CA GLY A 88 -17.81 17.77 37.97
C GLY A 88 -17.08 17.55 36.66
N ASP A 89 -15.94 16.88 36.73
CA ASP A 89 -15.00 16.64 35.64
C ASP A 89 -15.71 16.31 34.33
N ALA A 90 -15.85 17.33 33.48
CA ALA A 90 -16.27 17.14 32.11
C ALA A 90 -15.09 16.48 31.41
N VAL A 91 -15.13 15.15 31.30
CA VAL A 91 -14.43 14.44 30.24
C VAL A 91 -14.70 15.25 28.97
N PRO A 92 -13.68 15.82 28.30
CA PRO A 92 -13.91 16.59 27.09
C PRO A 92 -14.69 15.66 26.17
N ALA A 93 -15.90 16.10 25.76
CA ALA A 93 -16.72 15.35 24.85
C ALA A 93 -15.85 15.07 23.62
N ALA A 94 -15.42 13.81 23.46
CA ALA A 94 -14.64 13.40 22.31
C ALA A 94 -15.39 13.90 21.08
N GLY A 95 -14.75 14.75 20.30
CA GLY A 95 -15.36 15.32 19.11
C GLY A 95 -15.92 14.20 18.25
N LEU A 96 -17.00 14.47 17.53
CA LEU A 96 -17.42 13.56 16.46
C LEU A 96 -16.21 13.26 15.57
N PRO A 97 -16.03 12.03 15.07
CA PRO A 97 -14.93 11.73 14.16
C PRO A 97 -15.03 12.66 12.95
N ARG A 98 -13.90 13.29 12.59
CA ARG A 98 -13.76 14.26 11.48
C ARG A 98 -12.95 13.65 10.33
N PRO A 99 -13.44 12.59 9.66
CA PRO A 99 -12.70 11.91 8.59
C PRO A 99 -12.37 12.84 7.40
N GLU A 100 -13.11 13.93 7.22
CA GLU A 100 -12.85 14.97 6.22
C GLU A 100 -11.55 15.74 6.46
N GLU A 101 -11.03 15.75 7.70
CA GLU A 101 -9.74 16.35 8.06
C GLU A 101 -8.57 15.36 7.96
N VAL A 102 -8.83 14.10 7.60
CA VAL A 102 -7.79 13.07 7.43
C VAL A 102 -7.16 13.20 6.03
N HIS A 103 -5.83 13.20 5.99
CA HIS A 103 -5.03 13.25 4.77
C HIS A 103 -4.30 11.93 4.57
N VAL A 104 -4.53 11.25 3.45
CA VAL A 104 -3.89 9.95 3.17
C VAL A 104 -3.09 10.00 1.89
N LEU A 105 -1.79 9.68 1.98
CA LEU A 105 -0.94 9.38 0.84
C LEU A 105 -0.95 7.88 0.55
N VAL A 106 -1.48 7.48 -0.60
CA VAL A 106 -1.54 6.08 -1.05
C VAL A 106 -0.43 5.82 -2.06
N LEU A 107 0.55 5.00 -1.67
CA LEU A 107 1.71 4.61 -2.47
C LEU A 107 1.55 3.17 -2.96
N GLY A 108 1.47 2.99 -4.27
CA GLY A 108 1.09 1.71 -4.86
C GLY A 108 -0.42 1.52 -4.75
N LEU A 109 -1.07 1.45 -5.91
CA LEU A 109 -2.50 1.30 -6.13
C LEU A 109 -2.81 -0.07 -6.72
N ASP A 110 -2.32 -1.13 -6.08
CA ASP A 110 -2.83 -2.47 -6.39
C ASP A 110 -4.31 -2.58 -6.03
N GLY A 111 -4.96 -3.68 -6.44
CA GLY A 111 -6.38 -3.87 -6.18
C GLY A 111 -6.79 -3.69 -4.71
N ILE A 112 -5.93 -4.01 -3.74
CA ILE A 112 -6.24 -3.92 -2.31
C ILE A 112 -6.18 -2.47 -1.83
N THR A 113 -5.06 -1.79 -2.09
CA THR A 113 -4.84 -0.41 -1.65
C THR A 113 -5.73 0.59 -2.37
N ALA A 114 -6.01 0.37 -3.66
CA ALA A 114 -7.00 1.15 -4.39
C ALA A 114 -8.42 0.95 -3.84
N ALA A 115 -8.78 -0.27 -3.41
CA ALA A 115 -10.05 -0.52 -2.75
C ALA A 115 -10.11 0.12 -1.35
N ALA A 116 -8.98 0.16 -0.63
CA ALA A 116 -8.90 0.84 0.65
C ALA A 116 -9.14 2.35 0.49
N ALA A 117 -8.61 2.98 -0.57
CA ALA A 117 -8.91 4.37 -0.91
C ALA A 117 -10.41 4.61 -1.17
N VAL A 118 -11.08 3.69 -1.87
CA VAL A 118 -12.54 3.74 -2.06
C VAL A 118 -13.29 3.61 -0.73
N HIS A 119 -12.83 2.75 0.19
CA HIS A 119 -13.42 2.63 1.52
C HIS A 119 -13.20 3.88 2.38
N LEU A 120 -12.00 4.47 2.34
CA LEU A 120 -11.70 5.73 3.02
C LEU A 120 -12.63 6.86 2.55
N LEU A 121 -12.87 6.97 1.25
CA LEU A 121 -13.84 7.92 0.70
C LEU A 121 -15.24 7.68 1.26
N ARG A 122 -15.70 6.42 1.30
CA ARG A 122 -17.00 6.07 1.90
C ARG A 122 -17.09 6.38 3.39
N CYS A 123 -15.96 6.43 4.07
CA CYS A 123 -15.87 6.86 5.46
C CYS A 123 -15.76 8.39 5.61
N GLY A 124 -15.76 9.17 4.53
CA GLY A 124 -15.73 10.64 4.55
C GLY A 124 -14.36 11.28 4.29
N VAL A 125 -13.31 10.48 4.03
CA VAL A 125 -11.98 11.01 3.71
C VAL A 125 -11.97 11.58 2.29
N LEU A 126 -11.78 12.89 2.18
CA LEU A 126 -11.77 13.59 0.89
C LEU A 126 -10.34 13.87 0.39
N SER A 127 -9.37 13.99 1.31
CA SER A 127 -7.99 14.34 1.01
C SER A 127 -7.13 13.11 0.76
N LEU A 128 -7.13 12.67 -0.50
CA LEU A 128 -6.34 11.54 -0.98
C LEU A 128 -5.25 12.01 -1.94
N ASN A 129 -4.00 11.72 -1.63
CA ASN A 129 -2.88 11.81 -2.55
C ASN A 129 -2.55 10.40 -3.03
N VAL A 130 -2.39 10.20 -4.34
CA VAL A 130 -2.13 8.88 -4.91
C VAL A 130 -0.88 8.90 -5.78
N ASN A 131 -0.11 7.82 -5.71
CA ASN A 131 1.09 7.65 -6.53
C ASN A 131 1.28 6.18 -6.92
N ASP A 132 1.10 5.87 -8.20
CA ASP A 132 1.37 4.57 -8.81
C ASP A 132 1.63 4.73 -10.33
N PRO A 133 2.86 4.47 -10.81
CA PRO A 133 3.22 4.62 -12.22
C PRO A 133 2.70 3.48 -13.12
N GLY A 134 2.12 2.44 -12.55
CA GLY A 134 1.77 1.19 -13.22
C GLY A 134 0.37 1.18 -13.85
N PRO A 135 0.18 0.32 -14.85
CA PRO A 135 -1.14 0.08 -15.43
C PRO A 135 -1.99 -0.85 -14.54
N VAL A 136 -3.30 -0.78 -14.71
CA VAL A 136 -4.24 -1.76 -14.16
C VAL A 136 -4.02 -3.09 -14.85
N THR A 137 -3.91 -4.15 -14.07
CA THR A 137 -3.73 -5.54 -14.53
C THR A 137 -4.85 -6.43 -14.01
N GLU A 138 -4.94 -7.66 -14.52
CA GLU A 138 -5.90 -8.67 -14.07
C GLU A 138 -5.82 -8.94 -12.56
N THR A 139 -4.64 -8.78 -11.95
CA THR A 139 -4.46 -8.99 -10.50
C THR A 139 -5.13 -7.93 -9.64
N ASP A 140 -5.48 -6.79 -10.22
CA ASP A 140 -6.14 -5.68 -9.52
C ASP A 140 -7.66 -5.78 -9.53
N LEU A 141 -8.22 -6.70 -10.31
CA LEU A 141 -9.66 -6.88 -10.44
C LEU A 141 -10.26 -7.62 -9.23
N GLY A 142 -11.57 -7.50 -9.06
CA GLY A 142 -12.33 -8.26 -8.06
C GLY A 142 -12.39 -7.63 -6.67
N THR A 143 -11.53 -6.67 -6.34
CA THR A 143 -11.59 -5.93 -5.05
C THR A 143 -12.62 -4.80 -5.04
N GLY A 144 -13.20 -4.46 -6.21
CA GLY A 144 -14.15 -3.36 -6.39
C GLY A 144 -13.51 -2.03 -6.79
N ALA A 145 -12.17 -1.91 -6.77
CA ALA A 145 -11.46 -0.69 -7.17
C ALA A 145 -11.37 -0.48 -8.69
N TYR A 146 -11.24 -1.58 -9.45
CA TYR A 146 -11.08 -1.54 -10.91
C TYR A 146 -12.09 -2.47 -11.59
N SER A 147 -12.36 -2.19 -12.87
CA SER A 147 -13.19 -3.02 -13.75
C SER A 147 -12.37 -3.57 -14.92
N ARG A 148 -12.91 -4.55 -15.66
CA ARG A 148 -12.26 -5.05 -16.89
C ARG A 148 -12.02 -3.95 -17.93
N GLY A 149 -12.88 -2.94 -17.99
CA GLY A 149 -12.70 -1.78 -18.87
C GLY A 149 -11.51 -0.88 -18.48
N ASP A 150 -10.93 -1.08 -17.30
CA ASP A 150 -9.78 -0.31 -16.84
C ASP A 150 -8.43 -0.96 -17.18
N LEU A 151 -8.41 -2.22 -17.66
CA LEU A 151 -7.18 -2.95 -17.97
C LEU A 151 -6.27 -2.16 -18.93
N GLY A 152 -4.98 -2.07 -18.58
CA GLY A 152 -3.97 -1.34 -19.35
C GLY A 152 -3.98 0.18 -19.13
N ARG A 153 -5.02 0.76 -18.53
CA ARG A 153 -5.04 2.18 -18.18
C ARG A 153 -4.11 2.45 -16.99
N PRO A 154 -3.57 3.67 -16.84
CA PRO A 154 -2.86 4.06 -15.61
C PRO A 154 -3.76 3.91 -14.38
N ARG A 155 -3.26 3.24 -13.33
CA ARG A 155 -4.03 2.98 -12.10
C ARG A 155 -4.53 4.26 -11.43
N GLU A 156 -3.70 5.29 -11.39
CA GLU A 156 -4.08 6.60 -10.85
C GLU A 156 -5.26 7.20 -11.62
N ALA A 157 -5.18 7.21 -12.96
CA ALA A 157 -6.23 7.79 -13.80
C ALA A 157 -7.56 7.03 -13.65
N ALA A 158 -7.51 5.70 -13.62
CA ALA A 158 -8.69 4.86 -13.41
C ALA A 158 -9.31 5.06 -12.02
N LEU A 159 -8.48 5.06 -10.97
CA LEU A 159 -8.94 5.26 -9.59
C LEU A 159 -9.52 6.66 -9.39
N ARG A 160 -8.87 7.71 -9.91
CA ARG A 160 -9.36 9.10 -9.83
C ARG A 160 -10.74 9.26 -10.46
N GLY A 161 -10.95 8.67 -11.64
CA GLY A 161 -12.26 8.67 -12.29
C GLY A 161 -13.33 8.03 -11.42
N ARG A 162 -12.99 6.93 -10.73
CA ARG A 162 -13.91 6.22 -9.85
C ARG A 162 -14.22 6.98 -8.56
N LEU A 163 -13.20 7.54 -7.90
CA LEU A 163 -13.40 8.33 -6.67
C LEU A 163 -14.26 9.55 -6.94
N ARG A 164 -13.99 10.30 -8.03
CA ARG A 164 -14.81 11.44 -8.45
C ARG A 164 -16.25 11.07 -8.81
N ALA A 165 -16.45 9.90 -9.42
CA ALA A 165 -17.79 9.42 -9.73
C ALA A 165 -18.60 9.04 -8.48
N GLN A 166 -17.94 8.69 -7.38
CA GLN A 166 -18.59 8.42 -6.10
C GLN A 166 -18.85 9.70 -5.29
N ASP A 167 -17.88 10.60 -5.22
CA ASP A 167 -18.04 11.92 -4.60
C ASP A 167 -17.25 12.96 -5.42
N PRO A 168 -17.92 13.90 -6.11
CA PRO A 168 -17.26 14.94 -6.90
C PRO A 168 -16.34 15.86 -6.08
N ARG A 169 -16.51 15.93 -4.75
CA ARG A 169 -15.64 16.70 -3.85
C ARG A 169 -14.29 16.02 -3.65
N CYS A 170 -14.22 14.69 -3.80
CA CYS A 170 -12.96 13.97 -3.78
C CYS A 170 -12.24 14.23 -5.11
N ALA A 171 -11.21 15.07 -5.06
CA ALA A 171 -10.34 15.34 -6.19
C ALA A 171 -8.93 14.84 -5.86
N PRO A 172 -8.66 13.52 -5.96
CA PRO A 172 -7.37 12.99 -5.57
C PRO A 172 -6.25 13.62 -6.39
N VAL A 173 -5.18 13.96 -5.68
CA VAL A 173 -4.00 14.62 -6.24
C VAL A 173 -2.97 13.56 -6.59
N SER A 174 -2.50 13.57 -7.83
CA SER A 174 -1.33 12.79 -8.25
C SER A 174 -0.09 13.61 -7.92
N GLY A 175 0.76 13.14 -7.02
CA GLY A 175 1.94 13.87 -6.57
C GLY A 175 2.19 13.71 -5.07
N PRO A 176 3.18 12.91 -4.65
CA PRO A 176 3.56 12.81 -3.24
C PRO A 176 4.07 14.14 -2.65
N GLU A 177 4.66 15.01 -3.48
CA GLU A 177 5.17 16.33 -3.08
C GLU A 177 4.08 17.30 -2.61
N LEU A 178 2.81 17.02 -2.93
CA LEU A 178 1.66 17.78 -2.49
C LEU A 178 1.04 17.21 -1.21
N PHE A 179 1.63 16.16 -0.64
CA PHE A 179 1.17 15.60 0.63
C PHE A 179 1.57 16.53 1.77
N PRO A 180 0.67 16.81 2.75
CA PRO A 180 1.00 17.72 3.84
C PRO A 180 2.22 17.27 4.64
N GLY A 181 2.92 18.25 5.22
CA GLY A 181 4.05 17.98 6.11
C GLY A 181 3.62 17.41 7.47
N PRO A 182 4.58 16.92 8.27
CA PRO A 182 4.31 16.13 9.48
C PRO A 182 3.71 16.95 10.64
N LEU A 183 3.71 18.28 10.52
CA LEU A 183 3.10 19.18 11.49
C LEU A 183 1.58 19.26 11.35
N LEU A 184 1.01 18.82 10.22
CA LEU A 184 -0.43 18.77 10.04
C LEU A 184 -0.97 17.47 10.66
N PRO A 185 -1.86 17.53 11.66
CA PRO A 185 -2.49 16.34 12.22
C PRO A 185 -3.38 15.66 11.18
N GLY A 186 -3.73 14.40 11.42
CA GLY A 186 -4.58 13.60 10.54
C GLY A 186 -3.87 13.03 9.31
N CYS A 187 -2.54 13.12 9.23
CA CYS A 187 -1.77 12.61 8.09
C CYS A 187 -1.35 11.14 8.27
N LEU A 188 -1.50 10.33 7.22
CA LEU A 188 -1.06 8.93 7.17
C LEU A 188 -0.55 8.56 5.77
N VAL A 189 0.47 7.70 5.70
CA VAL A 189 0.90 7.02 4.47
C VAL A 189 0.36 5.58 4.47
N LEU A 190 -0.41 5.23 3.43
CA LEU A 190 -0.81 3.86 3.12
C LEU A 190 0.05 3.33 1.97
N ARG A 191 0.78 2.23 2.18
CA ARG A 191 1.66 1.65 1.16
C ARG A 191 1.24 0.24 0.77
N GLY A 192 1.02 0.02 -0.51
CA GLY A 192 0.80 -1.28 -1.13
C GLY A 192 2.06 -1.79 -1.85
N GLY A 193 2.31 -3.09 -1.75
CA GLY A 193 3.37 -3.76 -2.51
C GLY A 193 2.92 -5.12 -2.99
N VAL A 194 3.27 -5.47 -4.23
CA VAL A 194 3.05 -6.82 -4.78
C VAL A 194 4.39 -7.53 -4.89
N HIS A 195 4.44 -8.76 -4.38
CA HIS A 195 5.62 -9.58 -4.28
C HIS A 195 5.40 -10.94 -4.92
N ASP A 196 6.46 -11.52 -5.46
CA ASP A 196 6.45 -12.91 -5.89
C ASP A 196 6.52 -13.88 -4.70
N ALA A 197 6.49 -15.19 -4.98
CA ALA A 197 6.57 -16.23 -3.95
C ALA A 197 7.92 -16.26 -3.21
N GLY A 198 8.96 -15.59 -3.72
CA GLY A 198 10.27 -15.43 -3.09
C GLY A 198 10.41 -14.13 -2.30
N GLY A 199 9.35 -13.33 -2.19
CA GLY A 199 9.35 -12.05 -1.50
C GLY A 199 9.99 -10.91 -2.30
N ARG A 200 10.39 -11.14 -3.56
CA ARG A 200 10.94 -10.08 -4.41
C ARG A 200 9.82 -9.11 -4.76
N ALA A 201 10.06 -7.83 -4.50
CA ALA A 201 9.15 -6.78 -4.94
C ALA A 201 9.07 -6.77 -6.47
N LEU A 202 7.85 -6.78 -6.98
CA LEU A 202 7.61 -6.63 -8.42
C LEU A 202 7.70 -5.16 -8.87
N ARG A 203 7.90 -4.24 -7.93
CA ARG A 203 7.97 -2.79 -8.14
C ARG A 203 9.05 -2.16 -7.26
N PRO A 204 9.65 -1.05 -7.72
CA PRO A 204 10.67 -0.33 -6.95
C PRO A 204 10.08 0.30 -5.69
N ASP A 205 10.94 0.54 -4.70
CA ASP A 205 10.60 1.32 -3.51
C ASP A 205 10.29 2.77 -3.92
N PRO A 206 9.21 3.40 -3.43
CA PRO A 206 8.86 4.78 -3.78
C PRO A 206 9.90 5.84 -3.39
N GLY A 207 10.97 5.50 -2.65
CA GLY A 207 11.99 6.46 -2.22
C GLY A 207 11.51 7.32 -1.03
N ASP A 208 12.13 8.47 -0.80
CA ASP A 208 11.75 9.37 0.31
C ASP A 208 10.70 10.39 -0.14
N VAL A 209 9.44 9.93 -0.17
CA VAL A 209 8.27 10.68 -0.65
C VAL A 209 7.39 11.25 0.45
N ALA A 210 7.74 10.99 1.71
CA ALA A 210 7.00 11.41 2.89
C ALA A 210 7.97 11.84 3.98
N ALA A 211 7.52 12.70 4.90
CA ALA A 211 8.31 13.11 6.04
C ALA A 211 8.62 11.92 6.97
N PRO A 212 9.81 11.87 7.59
CA PRO A 212 10.26 10.79 8.48
C PRO A 212 9.24 10.36 9.55
N GLU A 213 8.46 11.31 10.07
CA GLU A 213 7.55 11.15 11.20
C GLU A 213 6.17 10.65 10.79
N HIS A 214 5.82 10.70 9.49
CA HIS A 214 4.49 10.30 9.05
C HIS A 214 4.23 8.83 9.42
N PRO A 215 3.07 8.52 10.02
CA PRO A 215 2.72 7.14 10.28
C PRO A 215 2.51 6.40 8.94
N LEU A 216 3.02 5.18 8.88
CA LEU A 216 2.98 4.30 7.73
C LEU A 216 2.21 3.04 8.09
N LEU A 217 1.14 2.78 7.35
CA LEU A 217 0.47 1.49 7.28
C LEU A 217 0.87 0.82 5.97
N SER A 218 1.58 -0.31 6.01
CA SER A 218 1.99 -1.03 4.79
C SER A 218 1.42 -2.44 4.68
N VAL A 219 1.06 -2.80 3.46
CA VAL A 219 0.48 -4.08 3.10
C VAL A 219 1.19 -4.66 1.89
N HIS A 220 1.46 -5.96 1.94
CA HIS A 220 2.27 -6.66 0.95
C HIS A 220 1.54 -7.91 0.47
N ALA A 221 1.02 -7.85 -0.75
CA ALA A 221 0.34 -8.96 -1.40
C ALA A 221 1.36 -9.94 -1.98
N MET A 222 1.12 -11.22 -1.74
CA MET A 222 1.89 -12.32 -2.32
C MET A 222 0.95 -13.48 -2.71
N PRO A 223 1.39 -14.48 -3.48
CA PRO A 223 0.51 -15.58 -3.87
C PRO A 223 -0.12 -16.28 -2.65
N GLY A 224 -1.44 -16.17 -2.52
CA GLY A 224 -2.23 -16.84 -1.48
C GLY A 224 -2.23 -16.18 -0.09
N ALA A 225 -1.56 -15.05 0.09
CA ALA A 225 -1.52 -14.35 1.38
C ALA A 225 -1.33 -12.84 1.21
N VAL A 226 -1.71 -12.10 2.24
CA VAL A 226 -1.40 -10.68 2.38
C VAL A 226 -0.71 -10.49 3.71
N VAL A 227 0.45 -9.83 3.70
CA VAL A 227 1.21 -9.50 4.91
C VAL A 227 1.00 -8.03 5.25
N ARG A 228 0.43 -7.77 6.43
CA ARG A 228 0.27 -6.43 6.98
C ARG A 228 1.43 -6.15 7.92
N TRP A 229 2.19 -5.10 7.65
CA TRP A 229 3.31 -4.68 8.49
C TRP A 229 2.81 -3.91 9.70
N PRO A 230 3.52 -3.89 10.84
CA PRO A 230 3.21 -2.98 11.93
C PRO A 230 3.15 -1.53 11.45
N VAL A 231 2.28 -0.74 12.09
CA VAL A 231 2.28 0.71 11.90
C VAL A 231 3.56 1.25 12.51
N VAL A 232 4.32 1.98 11.70
CA VAL A 232 5.63 2.55 12.05
C VAL A 232 5.73 3.97 11.50
N ALA A 233 6.66 4.78 11.98
CA ALA A 233 7.00 6.02 11.28
C ALA A 233 7.64 5.73 9.91
N TRP A 234 7.51 6.64 8.96
CA TRP A 234 8.06 6.49 7.61
C TRP A 234 9.58 6.23 7.59
N ALA A 235 10.34 6.85 8.51
CA ALA A 235 11.77 6.58 8.68
C ALA A 235 12.09 5.15 9.13
N HIS A 236 11.11 4.44 9.68
CA HIS A 236 11.22 3.05 10.13
C HIS A 236 10.49 2.08 9.20
N ARG A 237 10.15 2.50 7.98
CA ARG A 237 9.54 1.64 6.96
C ARG A 237 10.41 0.40 6.68
N PRO A 238 9.79 -0.74 6.32
CA PRO A 238 10.56 -1.92 5.95
C PRO A 238 11.45 -1.64 4.75
N CYS A 239 12.76 -1.86 4.90
CA CYS A 239 13.67 -1.84 3.77
C CYS A 239 13.46 -3.08 2.87
N PRO A 240 13.89 -3.05 1.61
CA PRO A 240 13.65 -4.15 0.66
C PRO A 240 14.14 -5.52 1.12
N ASP A 241 15.28 -5.60 1.83
CA ASP A 241 15.86 -6.86 2.27
C ASP A 241 15.14 -7.43 3.50
N CYS A 242 14.83 -6.58 4.49
CA CYS A 242 14.03 -6.96 5.65
C CYS A 242 12.63 -7.44 5.22
N LEU A 243 12.03 -6.78 4.21
CA LEU A 243 10.77 -7.21 3.62
C LEU A 243 10.92 -8.55 2.88
N ARG A 244 11.93 -8.72 2.02
CA ARG A 244 12.17 -9.97 1.29
C ARG A 244 12.36 -11.15 2.23
N ALA A 245 13.19 -11.01 3.26
CA ALA A 245 13.45 -12.05 4.24
C ALA A 245 12.18 -12.45 5.01
N THR A 246 11.42 -11.45 5.48
CA THR A 246 10.16 -11.68 6.20
C THR A 246 9.11 -12.35 5.31
N LEU A 247 8.95 -11.91 4.06
CA LEU A 247 8.00 -12.50 3.12
C LEU A 247 8.39 -13.92 2.69
N ALA A 248 9.69 -14.19 2.54
CA ALA A 248 10.19 -15.54 2.23
C ALA A 248 9.90 -16.55 3.35
N ALA A 249 9.79 -16.07 4.60
CA ALA A 249 9.44 -16.88 5.77
C ALA A 249 7.94 -17.18 5.88
N VAL A 250 7.08 -16.54 5.09
CA VAL A 250 5.63 -16.80 5.11
C VAL A 250 5.37 -18.25 4.72
N PRO A 251 4.76 -19.07 5.61
CA PRO A 251 4.44 -20.45 5.28
C PRO A 251 3.57 -20.51 4.03
N ARG A 252 4.07 -21.21 3.02
CA ARG A 252 3.29 -21.50 1.82
C ARG A 252 2.26 -22.54 2.18
N ALA A 253 0.98 -22.20 2.02
CA ALA A 253 -0.07 -23.19 2.18
C ALA A 253 0.18 -24.33 1.17
N ARG A 254 0.48 -25.54 1.67
CA ARG A 254 0.36 -26.76 0.88
C ARG A 254 -1.12 -27.09 0.77
N ALA A 255 -1.84 -26.23 0.07
CA ALA A 255 -3.24 -26.40 -0.21
C ALA A 255 -3.39 -27.57 -1.20
N GLY A 256 -4.25 -28.53 -0.88
CA GLY A 256 -4.70 -29.50 -1.87
C GLY A 256 -5.46 -28.78 -2.99
N ARG A 257 -5.75 -29.50 -4.08
CA ARG A 257 -6.42 -28.92 -5.27
C ARG A 257 -7.75 -28.23 -4.91
N ARG A 258 -8.48 -28.77 -3.93
CA ARG A 258 -9.76 -28.21 -3.47
C ARG A 258 -9.56 -26.87 -2.77
N GLU A 259 -8.62 -26.79 -1.84
CA GLU A 259 -8.30 -25.58 -1.09
C GLU A 259 -7.78 -24.48 -2.02
N GLN A 260 -7.02 -24.84 -3.06
CA GLN A 260 -6.57 -23.89 -4.09
C GLN A 260 -7.75 -23.31 -4.89
N VAL A 261 -8.72 -24.14 -5.28
CA VAL A 261 -9.92 -23.68 -5.99
C VAL A 261 -10.77 -22.76 -5.10
N LEU A 262 -10.98 -23.13 -3.83
CA LEU A 262 -11.71 -22.30 -2.87
C LEU A 262 -10.99 -20.97 -2.62
N ALA A 263 -9.67 -20.98 -2.47
CA ALA A 263 -8.88 -19.76 -2.32
C ALA A 263 -8.97 -18.86 -3.55
N ALA A 264 -8.96 -19.43 -4.76
CA ALA A 264 -9.13 -18.69 -6.00
C ALA A 264 -10.53 -18.04 -6.09
N TRP A 265 -11.58 -18.78 -5.71
CA TRP A 265 -12.96 -18.27 -5.66
C TRP A 265 -13.15 -17.18 -4.61
N ALA A 266 -12.55 -17.34 -3.43
CA ALA A 266 -12.68 -16.39 -2.32
C ALA A 266 -11.81 -15.13 -2.49
N ARG A 267 -10.82 -15.15 -3.39
CA ARG A 267 -9.83 -14.07 -3.55
C ARG A 267 -10.43 -12.67 -3.70
N PRO A 268 -11.50 -12.44 -4.51
CA PRO A 268 -12.12 -11.12 -4.61
C PRO A 268 -12.67 -10.62 -3.27
N ALA A 269 -13.45 -11.46 -2.58
CA ALA A 269 -14.04 -11.14 -1.28
C ALA A 269 -12.96 -10.93 -0.21
N PHE A 270 -11.92 -11.78 -0.21
CA PHE A 270 -10.76 -11.64 0.66
C PHE A 270 -10.06 -10.29 0.45
N GLY A 271 -9.75 -9.92 -0.80
CA GLY A 271 -9.10 -8.65 -1.11
C GLY A 271 -9.94 -7.43 -0.72
N ALA A 272 -11.24 -7.45 -1.01
CA ALA A 272 -12.16 -6.38 -0.64
C ALA A 272 -12.23 -6.18 0.88
N ALA A 273 -12.22 -7.27 1.64
CA ALA A 273 -12.42 -7.18 3.07
C ALA A 273 -11.09 -6.96 3.84
N VAL A 274 -9.94 -7.32 3.27
CA VAL A 274 -8.63 -6.75 3.67
C VAL A 274 -8.61 -5.24 3.44
N ALA A 275 -9.10 -4.77 2.29
CA ALA A 275 -9.16 -3.33 1.99
C ALA A 275 -10.04 -2.54 2.98
N ALA A 276 -11.20 -3.08 3.35
CA ALA A 276 -12.05 -2.50 4.38
C ALA A 276 -11.36 -2.42 5.75
N ARG A 277 -10.63 -3.48 6.15
CA ARG A 277 -9.82 -3.48 7.37
C ARG A 277 -8.73 -2.42 7.33
N LEU A 278 -8.01 -2.28 6.21
CA LEU A 278 -6.97 -1.26 6.06
C LEU A 278 -7.52 0.15 6.16
N ALA A 279 -8.71 0.42 5.61
CA ALA A 279 -9.36 1.72 5.75
C ALA A 279 -9.73 2.03 7.21
N ALA A 280 -10.25 1.03 7.94
CA ALA A 280 -10.55 1.18 9.36
C ALA A 280 -9.28 1.42 10.20
N GLU A 281 -8.20 0.68 9.95
CA GLU A 281 -6.91 0.88 10.61
C GLU A 281 -6.31 2.25 10.29
N ALA A 282 -6.39 2.70 9.03
CA ALA A 282 -5.92 4.02 8.62
C ALA A 282 -6.61 5.15 9.41
N LEU A 283 -7.94 5.07 9.56
CA LEU A 283 -8.70 6.02 10.38
C LEU A 283 -8.33 5.93 11.86
N ALA A 284 -8.16 4.71 12.40
CA ALA A 284 -7.77 4.50 13.79
C ALA A 284 -6.37 5.07 14.10
N VAL A 285 -5.47 5.13 13.11
CA VAL A 285 -4.15 5.75 13.25
C VAL A 285 -4.22 7.28 13.09
N ALA A 286 -5.00 7.78 12.12
CA ALA A 286 -5.02 9.21 11.79
C ALA A 286 -5.87 10.05 12.77
N LEU A 287 -7.08 9.59 13.10
CA LEU A 287 -8.06 10.38 13.87
C LEU A 287 -7.55 10.85 15.25
N PRO A 288 -6.84 10.03 16.06
CA PRO A 288 -6.36 10.47 17.37
C PRO A 288 -5.46 11.72 17.31
N SER A 289 -4.72 11.90 16.21
CA SER A 289 -3.85 13.06 16.05
C SER A 289 -4.59 14.38 15.84
N LEU A 290 -5.84 14.33 15.36
CA LEU A 290 -6.70 15.51 15.21
C LEU A 290 -7.19 16.05 16.56
N ASP A 291 -7.20 15.21 17.58
CA ASP A 291 -7.64 15.56 18.94
C ASP A 291 -6.46 15.93 19.85
N GLY A 292 -5.29 16.21 19.26
CA GLY A 292 -4.06 16.51 20.00
C GLY A 292 -3.43 15.28 20.65
N GLY A 293 -3.96 14.08 20.39
CA GLY A 293 -3.27 12.85 20.68
C GLY A 293 -1.96 12.82 19.91
N LEU A 294 -0.88 12.33 20.52
CA LEU A 294 0.25 11.92 19.71
C LEU A 294 -0.25 10.82 18.77
N PRO A 295 0.05 10.85 17.46
CA PRO A 295 -0.22 9.71 16.60
C PRO A 295 0.40 8.53 17.32
N LEU A 296 -0.45 7.62 17.78
CA LEU A 296 0.01 6.56 18.65
C LEU A 296 1.20 5.90 17.91
N PRO A 297 2.35 5.65 18.56
CA PRO A 297 3.11 4.46 18.25
C PRO A 297 2.23 3.27 18.68
N GLY A 298 1.11 3.08 17.99
CA GLY A 298 -0.07 2.41 18.50
C GLY A 298 -0.21 1.02 17.93
N GLY A 299 -0.13 0.04 18.82
CA GLY A 299 -0.73 -1.27 18.58
C GLY A 299 0.21 -2.33 18.01
N GLY A 300 1.52 -2.13 18.11
CA GLY A 300 2.49 -3.20 17.93
C GLY A 300 3.10 -3.57 19.28
N GLY A 301 2.55 -4.61 19.93
CA GLY A 301 3.46 -5.50 20.65
C GLY A 301 4.65 -5.86 19.72
N PRO A 302 5.81 -6.20 20.28
CA PRO A 302 7.11 -6.15 19.60
C PRO A 302 7.07 -6.65 18.15
N GLY A 303 7.29 -5.74 17.19
CA GLY A 303 7.86 -6.04 15.86
C GLY A 303 7.33 -7.24 15.08
N ARG A 304 6.02 -7.51 15.06
CA ARG A 304 5.44 -8.64 14.31
C ARG A 304 4.50 -8.17 13.21
N ALA A 305 4.77 -8.62 11.98
CA ALA A 305 3.83 -8.52 10.88
C ALA A 305 2.66 -9.49 11.09
N GLU A 306 1.57 -9.29 10.36
CA GLU A 306 0.40 -10.17 10.37
C GLU A 306 0.20 -10.79 9.00
N VAL A 307 -0.01 -12.12 8.97
CA VAL A 307 -0.37 -12.83 7.74
C VAL A 307 -1.88 -13.02 7.69
N LEU A 308 -2.49 -12.57 6.60
CA LEU A 308 -3.89 -12.69 6.28
C LEU A 308 -4.05 -13.69 5.13
N ARG A 309 -4.97 -14.65 5.26
CA ARG A 309 -5.25 -15.67 4.23
C ARG A 309 -6.76 -15.85 3.99
N PRO A 310 -7.19 -16.22 2.77
CA PRO A 310 -8.56 -16.68 2.52
C PRO A 310 -8.84 -17.97 3.33
N PRO A 311 -10.12 -18.32 3.61
CA PRO A 311 -11.36 -17.86 2.99
C PRO A 311 -12.12 -16.69 3.66
N PHE A 312 -11.50 -15.92 4.56
CA PHE A 312 -12.02 -14.67 5.17
C PHE A 312 -13.08 -14.79 6.30
N PRO A 313 -12.90 -14.15 7.47
CA PRO A 313 -11.65 -13.87 8.18
C PRO A 313 -11.63 -14.67 9.51
N ALA A 314 -10.93 -15.81 9.56
CA ALA A 314 -10.87 -16.62 10.78
C ALA A 314 -9.70 -16.27 11.74
N GLY A 315 -8.81 -15.35 11.34
CA GLY A 315 -7.71 -14.90 12.19
C GLY A 315 -6.57 -14.27 11.39
N SER A 316 -5.74 -13.48 12.06
CA SER A 316 -4.39 -13.13 11.58
C SER A 316 -3.37 -13.99 12.31
N GLU A 317 -2.34 -14.42 11.58
CA GLU A 317 -1.21 -15.13 12.18
C GLU A 317 -0.06 -14.13 12.41
N PRO A 318 0.51 -14.06 13.62
CA PRO A 318 1.69 -13.23 13.85
C PRO A 318 2.90 -13.81 13.11
N LEU A 319 3.65 -12.94 12.46
CA LEU A 319 4.87 -13.25 11.72
C LEU A 319 6.03 -12.42 12.28
N ALA A 320 7.08 -13.10 12.72
CA ALA A 320 8.29 -12.43 13.15
C ALA A 320 8.95 -11.69 11.98
N ILE A 321 9.30 -10.42 12.19
CA ILE A 321 10.06 -9.66 11.20
C ILE A 321 11.50 -10.18 11.18
N ASP A 322 11.95 -10.67 10.03
CA ASP A 322 13.33 -11.11 9.84
C ASP A 322 14.20 -9.92 9.42
N ARG A 323 15.10 -9.53 10.33
CA ARG A 323 16.07 -8.45 10.12
C ARG A 323 17.50 -8.94 9.96
N ARG A 324 17.74 -10.26 10.00
CA ARG A 324 19.09 -10.84 10.04
C ARG A 324 19.90 -10.56 8.78
N SER A 325 19.21 -10.34 7.66
CA SER A 325 19.81 -10.09 6.36
C SER A 325 19.93 -8.60 5.99
N CYS A 326 19.56 -7.68 6.88
CA CYS A 326 19.50 -6.26 6.54
C CYS A 326 20.23 -5.39 7.58
N LEU A 327 20.87 -4.30 7.12
CA LEU A 327 21.62 -3.39 8.00
C LEU A 327 20.75 -2.75 9.10
N CYS A 328 19.43 -2.66 8.88
CA CYS A 328 18.49 -2.19 9.90
C CYS A 328 18.42 -3.12 11.12
N GLY A 329 18.79 -4.40 10.98
CA GLY A 329 18.89 -5.35 12.10
C GLY A 329 20.11 -5.09 12.99
N LEU A 330 21.23 -4.66 12.41
CA LEU A 330 22.49 -4.41 13.14
C LEU A 330 22.40 -3.20 14.08
N GLY A 331 21.49 -2.26 13.82
CA GLY A 331 21.30 -1.06 14.65
C GLY A 331 20.31 -1.21 15.82
N GLN A 332 19.62 -2.36 15.93
CA GLN A 332 18.60 -2.59 16.97
C GLN A 332 18.97 -3.68 17.98
N ASP A 333 20.11 -4.37 17.80
CA ASP A 333 20.73 -5.21 18.84
C ASP A 333 21.45 -4.35 19.90
N LEU A 334 20.80 -3.31 20.40
CA LEU A 334 21.23 -2.64 21.63
C LEU A 334 20.83 -3.52 22.82
N PRO A 335 21.70 -3.68 23.83
CA PRO A 335 21.52 -4.65 24.91
C PRO A 335 20.37 -4.21 25.83
N GLY A 336 19.16 -4.68 25.53
CA GLY A 336 17.96 -4.43 26.35
C GLY A 336 16.82 -5.43 26.14
N ASP A 337 16.70 -6.04 24.95
CA ASP A 337 15.55 -6.88 24.58
C ASP A 337 15.78 -8.40 24.72
N ARG A 338 16.58 -8.83 25.71
CA ARG A 338 16.58 -10.23 26.17
C ARG A 338 15.90 -10.32 27.53
N GLY A 339 14.58 -10.21 27.53
CA GLY A 339 13.69 -10.65 28.62
C GLY A 339 13.08 -11.99 28.29
#